data_AF-A0A7Z2VNU2-F1
#
_entry.id   AF-A0A7Z2VNU2-F1
#
_cell.length_a   1.000
_cell.length_b   1.000
_cell.length_c   1.000
_cell.angle_alpha   90.00
_cell.angle_beta   90.00
_cell.angle_gamma   90.00
#
_symmetry.space_group_name_H-M   'P 1'
#
loop_
_entity.id
_entity.type
_entity.pdbx_description
1 polymer ?
#
loop_
_entity_poly.entity_id
_entity_poly.type
_entity_poly.pdbx_seq_one_letter_code
_entity_poly.pdbx_strand_id
1 'polypeptide(L)'
;MDDKRRGDKLPVDKRSGFVHWTDVRNEFITQEEQVKNDVFAKIIGSLIMRRKQLKITQGQLAERIGITQANLARIETGEAIPKLDTFYKLVLGLDLEIVLLPNDSKDKSEQEQSAAKEYSFL
;
A
#
# COMPACT_ATOMS: atom_id res chain seq x y z
N MET A 1 -22.65 -37.11 -20.14
CA MET A 1 -21.26 -37.46 -19.80
C MET A 1 -20.72 -36.37 -18.90
N ASP A 2 -20.83 -36.66 -17.61
CA ASP A 2 -20.07 -36.16 -16.45
C ASP A 2 -19.83 -34.66 -16.26
N ASP A 3 -20.85 -34.06 -15.63
CA ASP A 3 -20.68 -33.08 -14.56
C ASP A 3 -19.82 -33.70 -13.44
N LYS A 4 -18.59 -33.20 -13.28
CA LYS A 4 -17.82 -33.29 -12.04
C LYS A 4 -17.18 -31.94 -11.77
N ARG A 5 -17.93 -31.06 -11.12
CA ARG A 5 -17.40 -29.91 -10.37
C ARG A 5 -16.21 -30.40 -9.54
N ARG A 6 -15.01 -29.90 -9.86
CA ARG A 6 -13.82 -30.08 -9.04
C ARG A 6 -14.13 -29.55 -7.64
N GLY A 7 -14.11 -30.45 -6.67
CA GLY A 7 -14.26 -30.10 -5.28
C GLY A 7 -13.00 -29.40 -4.80
N ASP A 8 -13.00 -28.07 -4.79
CA ASP A 8 -12.07 -27.30 -3.98
C ASP A 8 -12.65 -27.18 -2.58
N LYS A 9 -12.00 -27.87 -1.65
CA LYS A 9 -12.33 -27.87 -0.22
C LYS A 9 -12.19 -26.44 0.31
N LEU A 10 -13.25 -25.89 0.89
CA LEU A 10 -13.19 -24.67 1.70
C LEU A 10 -12.43 -24.97 3.00
N PRO A 11 -11.25 -24.36 3.29
CA PRO A 11 -10.56 -24.62 4.54
C PRO A 11 -10.77 -23.45 5.50
N VAL A 12 -11.89 -23.46 6.22
CA VAL A 12 -12.02 -22.76 7.51
C VAL A 12 -12.81 -23.69 8.41
N ASP A 13 -12.31 -23.95 9.62
CA ASP A 13 -13.08 -24.73 10.60
C ASP A 13 -14.37 -23.98 10.96
N LYS A 14 -15.49 -24.40 10.36
CA LYS A 14 -16.81 -23.81 10.57
C LYS A 14 -17.42 -24.14 11.94
N ARG A 15 -16.68 -24.80 12.85
CA ARG A 15 -17.24 -25.25 14.14
C ARG A 15 -17.41 -24.14 15.18
N SER A 16 -16.76 -22.97 15.04
CA SER A 16 -16.94 -21.85 15.99
C SER A 16 -17.70 -20.64 15.44
N GLY A 17 -18.08 -20.65 14.16
CA GLY A 17 -18.85 -19.56 13.53
C GLY A 17 -18.13 -18.21 13.44
N PHE A 18 -16.88 -18.11 13.88
CA PHE A 18 -16.13 -16.85 13.90
C PHE A 18 -14.91 -16.96 12.98
N VAL A 19 -14.95 -16.21 11.89
CA VAL A 19 -13.84 -16.06 10.95
C VAL A 19 -13.17 -14.73 11.24
N HIS A 20 -11.94 -14.76 11.76
CA HIS A 20 -11.19 -13.54 12.00
C HIS A 20 -10.66 -13.01 10.67
N TRP A 21 -10.97 -11.75 10.35
CA TRP A 21 -10.64 -11.13 9.07
C TRP A 21 -9.15 -11.20 8.72
N THR A 22 -8.27 -11.20 9.73
CA THR A 22 -6.82 -11.29 9.55
C THR A 22 -6.40 -12.65 8.98
N ASP A 23 -7.11 -13.73 9.32
CA ASP A 23 -6.76 -15.08 8.86
C ASP A 23 -7.13 -15.25 7.38
N VAL A 24 -8.34 -14.83 7.01
CA VAL A 24 -8.78 -14.79 5.61
C VAL A 24 -7.89 -13.87 4.79
N ARG A 25 -7.52 -12.70 5.33
CA ARG A 25 -6.64 -11.77 4.62
C ARG A 25 -5.27 -12.38 4.33
N ASN A 26 -4.66 -13.07 5.29
CA ASN A 26 -3.32 -13.64 5.12
C ASN A 26 -3.31 -14.85 4.17
N GLU A 27 -4.44 -15.53 3.98
CA GLU A 27 -4.58 -16.61 2.99
C GLU A 27 -4.60 -16.10 1.55
N PHE A 28 -5.14 -14.89 1.32
CA PHE A 28 -5.31 -14.33 -0.03
C PHE A 28 -4.36 -13.18 -0.37
N ILE A 29 -3.70 -12.56 0.62
CA ILE A 29 -2.81 -11.39 0.42
C ILE A 29 -1.46 -11.67 1.06
N THR A 30 -0.42 -11.70 0.22
CA THR A 30 0.97 -11.90 0.67
C THR A 30 1.45 -10.72 1.53
N GLN A 31 2.40 -10.97 2.43
CA GLN A 31 3.02 -9.91 3.24
C GLN A 31 3.66 -8.80 2.39
N GLU A 32 4.29 -9.16 1.27
CA GLU A 32 4.86 -8.19 0.33
C GLU A 32 3.78 -7.28 -0.28
N GLU A 33 2.62 -7.84 -0.63
CA GLU A 33 1.50 -7.10 -1.20
C GLU A 33 0.80 -6.22 -0.16
N GLN A 34 0.73 -6.66 1.10
CA GLN A 34 0.27 -5.83 2.21
C GLN A 34 1.17 -4.60 2.41
N VAL A 35 2.49 -4.80 2.45
CA VAL A 35 3.46 -3.70 2.60
C VAL A 35 3.36 -2.72 1.43
N LYS A 36 3.25 -3.22 0.19
CA LYS A 36 3.07 -2.37 -1.00
C LYS A 36 1.80 -1.52 -0.89
N ASN A 37 0.69 -2.12 -0.47
CA ASN A 37 -0.58 -1.41 -0.31
C ASN A 37 -0.51 -0.33 0.78
N ASP A 38 0.13 -0.63 1.92
CA ASP A 38 0.30 0.33 3.01
C ASP A 38 1.18 1.52 2.61
N VAL A 39 2.28 1.27 1.91
CA VAL A 39 3.16 2.33 1.38
C VAL A 39 2.39 3.19 0.38
N PHE A 40 1.67 2.56 -0.56
CA PHE A 40 0.89 3.26 -1.56
C PHE A 40 -0.20 4.14 -0.93
N ALA A 41 -0.96 3.61 0.04
CA ALA A 41 -2.00 4.35 0.75
C ALA A 41 -1.44 5.59 1.46
N LYS A 42 -0.26 5.48 2.09
CA LYS A 42 0.42 6.61 2.74
C LYS A 42 0.83 7.69 1.73
N ILE A 43 1.37 7.30 0.59
CA ILE A 43 1.77 8.22 -0.48
C ILE A 43 0.55 8.96 -1.02
N ILE A 44 -0.50 8.25 -1.44
CA ILE A 44 -1.72 8.86 -1.99
C ILE A 44 -2.40 9.75 -0.95
N GLY A 45 -2.49 9.31 0.30
CA GLY A 45 -3.01 10.13 1.40
C GLY A 45 -2.26 11.46 1.55
N SER A 46 -0.93 11.44 1.44
CA SER A 46 -0.08 12.65 1.51
C SER A 46 -0.36 13.60 0.35
N LEU A 47 -0.52 13.07 -0.88
CA LEU A 47 -0.86 13.88 -2.06
C LEU A 47 -2.24 14.55 -1.90
N ILE A 48 -3.24 13.80 -1.43
CA ILE A 48 -4.61 14.31 -1.19
C ILE A 48 -4.59 15.41 -0.13
N MET A 49 -3.87 15.18 0.98
CA MET A 49 -3.73 16.17 2.04
C MET A 49 -3.11 17.46 1.50
N ARG A 50 -2.02 17.36 0.72
CA ARG A 50 -1.38 18.53 0.11
C ARG A 50 -2.32 19.27 -0.84
N ARG A 51 -3.05 18.56 -1.70
CA ARG A 51 -4.05 19.18 -2.60
C ARG A 51 -5.07 20.00 -1.81
N LYS A 52 -5.57 19.45 -0.69
CA LYS A 52 -6.51 20.14 0.20
C LYS A 52 -5.89 21.37 0.88
N GLN A 53 -4.62 21.30 1.29
CA GLN A 53 -3.89 22.46 1.84
C GLN A 53 -3.76 23.60 0.83
N LEU A 54 -3.52 23.26 -0.44
CA LEU A 54 -3.48 24.22 -1.56
C LEU A 54 -4.88 24.75 -1.94
N LYS A 55 -5.96 24.20 -1.35
CA LYS A 55 -7.35 24.57 -1.62
C LYS A 55 -7.76 24.45 -3.10
N ILE A 56 -7.15 23.52 -3.83
CA ILE A 56 -7.50 23.25 -5.23
C ILE A 56 -8.40 22.01 -5.37
N THR A 57 -9.30 22.04 -6.34
CA THR A 57 -10.17 20.91 -6.69
C THR A 57 -9.39 19.81 -7.39
N GLN A 58 -9.97 18.61 -7.48
CA GLN A 58 -9.41 17.55 -8.33
C GLN A 58 -9.29 18.01 -9.79
N GLY A 59 -10.30 18.71 -10.33
CA GLY A 59 -10.26 19.23 -11.70
C GLY A 59 -9.09 20.19 -11.93
N GLN A 60 -8.86 21.11 -11.00
CA GLN A 60 -7.74 22.06 -11.09
C GLN A 60 -6.37 21.37 -11.03
N LEU A 61 -6.19 20.39 -10.14
CA LEU A 61 -4.95 19.61 -10.11
C LEU A 61 -4.77 18.82 -11.41
N ALA A 62 -5.83 18.15 -11.87
CA ALA A 62 -5.79 17.33 -13.09
C ALA A 62 -5.40 18.17 -14.32
N GLU A 63 -5.98 19.36 -14.46
CA GLU A 63 -5.59 20.34 -15.49
C GLU A 63 -4.13 20.76 -15.34
N ARG A 64 -3.69 21.12 -14.12
CA ARG A 64 -2.31 21.54 -13.83
C ARG A 64 -1.28 20.49 -14.25
N ILE A 65 -1.61 19.20 -14.13
CA ILE A 65 -0.68 18.09 -14.42
C ILE A 65 -0.94 17.39 -15.77
N GLY A 66 -1.93 17.87 -16.54
CA GLY A 66 -2.25 17.34 -17.87
C GLY A 66 -2.88 15.93 -17.86
N ILE A 67 -3.76 15.63 -16.89
CA ILE A 67 -4.57 14.40 -16.87
C ILE A 67 -6.06 14.72 -16.74
N THR A 68 -6.93 13.72 -16.91
CA THR A 68 -8.37 13.90 -16.70
C THR A 68 -8.71 13.88 -15.21
N GLN A 69 -9.75 14.63 -14.81
CA GLN A 69 -10.27 14.59 -13.44
C GLN A 69 -10.71 13.18 -13.02
N ALA A 70 -11.30 12.41 -13.94
CA ALA A 70 -11.70 11.02 -13.68
C ALA A 70 -10.49 10.11 -13.40
N ASN A 71 -9.38 10.30 -14.13
CA ASN A 71 -8.14 9.58 -13.87
C ASN A 71 -7.57 9.95 -12.49
N LEU A 72 -7.54 11.25 -12.16
CA LEU A 72 -7.12 11.69 -10.83
C LEU A 72 -7.99 11.11 -9.71
N ALA A 73 -9.32 11.08 -9.89
CA ALA A 73 -10.24 10.54 -8.90
C ALA A 73 -9.95 9.06 -8.60
N ARG A 74 -9.74 8.24 -9.64
CA ARG A 74 -9.37 6.83 -9.49
C ARG A 74 -8.03 6.64 -8.78
N ILE A 75 -7.07 7.55 -9.02
CA ILE A 75 -5.80 7.55 -8.29
C ILE A 75 -6.03 7.88 -6.80
N GLU A 76 -6.82 8.92 -6.50
CA GLU A 76 -7.10 9.34 -5.12
C GLU A 76 -7.94 8.30 -4.33
N THR A 77 -8.76 7.49 -4.99
CA THR A 77 -9.53 6.41 -4.36
C THR A 77 -8.78 5.07 -4.29
N GLY A 78 -7.60 4.97 -4.91
CA GLY A 78 -6.81 3.74 -4.97
C GLY A 78 -7.28 2.72 -6.03
N GLU A 79 -8.24 3.08 -6.88
CA GLU A 79 -8.70 2.27 -8.02
C GLU A 79 -7.71 2.24 -9.20
N ALA A 80 -6.73 3.15 -9.21
CA ALA A 80 -5.69 3.21 -10.21
C ALA A 80 -4.33 3.54 -9.57
N ILE A 81 -3.31 2.75 -9.92
CA ILE A 81 -1.93 3.06 -9.56
C ILE A 81 -1.36 3.97 -10.65
N PRO A 82 -0.93 5.21 -10.33
CA PRO A 82 -0.32 6.09 -11.31
C PRO A 82 1.01 5.49 -11.79
N LYS A 83 1.30 5.65 -13.08
CA LYS A 83 2.65 5.41 -13.60
C LYS A 83 3.63 6.40 -12.97
N LEU A 84 4.91 6.06 -13.00
CA LEU A 84 5.97 6.89 -12.43
C LEU A 84 5.96 8.34 -12.97
N ASP A 85 5.76 8.53 -14.28
CA ASP A 85 5.60 9.87 -14.89
C ASP A 85 4.43 10.66 -14.30
N THR A 86 3.26 10.04 -14.16
CA THR A 86 2.08 10.67 -13.55
C THR A 86 2.32 10.98 -12.08
N PHE A 87 3.01 10.10 -11.36
CA PHE A 87 3.41 10.34 -9.98
C PHE A 87 4.33 11.56 -9.84
N TYR A 88 5.35 11.70 -10.69
CA TYR A 88 6.21 12.89 -10.70
C TYR A 88 5.44 14.17 -11.01
N LYS A 89 4.53 14.12 -11.99
CA LYS A 89 3.66 15.25 -12.30
C LYS A 89 2.76 15.64 -11.13
N LEU A 90 2.22 14.67 -10.39
CA LEU A 90 1.46 14.92 -9.16
C LEU A 90 2.31 15.63 -8.10
N VAL A 91 3.52 15.16 -7.85
CA VAL A 91 4.44 15.75 -6.88
C VAL A 91 4.76 17.20 -7.25
N LEU A 92 5.19 17.45 -8.49
CA LEU A 92 5.51 18.80 -8.96
C LEU A 92 4.27 19.70 -9.00
N GLY A 93 3.14 19.18 -9.46
CA GLY A 93 1.85 19.89 -9.49
C GLY A 93 1.24 20.17 -8.11
N LEU A 94 1.82 19.63 -7.04
CA LEU A 94 1.44 19.89 -5.65
C LEU A 94 2.51 20.67 -4.88
N ASP A 95 3.53 21.16 -5.58
CA ASP A 95 4.65 21.89 -5.01
C ASP A 95 5.31 21.09 -3.87
N LEU A 96 5.58 19.80 -4.15
CA LEU A 96 6.25 18.84 -3.28
C LEU A 96 7.61 18.43 -3.83
N GLU A 97 8.42 17.83 -2.97
CA GLU A 97 9.70 17.18 -3.30
C GLU A 97 9.67 15.72 -2.84
N ILE A 98 10.39 14.83 -3.55
CA ILE A 98 10.61 13.44 -3.14
C ILE A 98 12.02 13.31 -2.58
N VAL A 99 12.14 12.76 -1.38
CA VAL A 99 13.41 12.40 -0.76
C VAL A 99 13.43 10.89 -0.53
N LEU A 100 14.52 10.23 -0.93
CA LEU A 100 14.77 8.84 -0.64
C LEU A 100 15.75 8.74 0.53
N LEU A 101 15.36 8.00 1.55
CA LEU A 101 16.17 7.78 2.74
C LEU A 101 16.53 6.29 2.84
N PRO A 102 17.71 5.95 3.39
CA PRO A 102 18.04 4.58 3.75
C PRO A 102 16.93 3.94 4.60
N ASN A 103 16.68 2.65 4.38
CA ASN A 103 15.71 1.91 5.18
C ASN A 103 16.44 1.19 6.32
N ASP A 104 16.66 1.91 7.42
CA ASP A 104 17.41 1.44 8.60
C ASP A 104 16.67 0.36 9.40
N SER A 105 15.48 -0.06 8.98
CA SER A 105 14.72 -1.13 9.63
C SER A 105 15.38 -2.52 9.54
N LYS A 106 16.39 -2.69 8.67
CA LYS A 106 17.21 -3.92 8.63
C LYS A 106 18.37 -3.93 9.63
N ASP A 107 18.86 -2.76 10.04
CA ASP A 107 20.03 -2.65 10.93
C ASP A 107 19.70 -3.03 12.39
N LYS A 108 18.47 -2.78 12.84
CA LYS A 108 18.06 -3.11 14.21
C LYS A 108 18.01 -4.60 14.49
N SER A 109 17.61 -5.41 13.50
CA SER A 109 17.55 -6.87 13.66
C SER A 109 18.94 -7.52 13.80
N GLU A 110 20.00 -6.95 13.21
CA GLU A 110 21.36 -7.49 13.31
C GLU A 110 22.07 -7.04 14.59
N GLN A 111 21.80 -5.82 15.05
CA GLN A 111 22.33 -5.29 16.32
C GLN A 111 21.67 -5.94 17.55
N GLU A 112 20.35 -6.16 17.53
CA GLU A 112 19.65 -6.86 18.61
C GLU A 112 20.01 -8.35 18.67
N GLN A 113 20.24 -9.01 17.53
CA GLN A 113 20.70 -10.41 17.49
C GLN A 113 22.16 -10.57 17.92
N SER A 114 23.03 -9.61 17.62
CA SER A 114 24.42 -9.63 18.10
C SER A 114 24.49 -9.39 19.59
N ALA A 115 23.75 -8.41 20.12
CA ALA A 115 23.67 -8.14 21.55
C ALA A 115 23.06 -9.31 22.35
N ALA A 116 22.03 -9.98 21.81
CA ALA A 116 21.42 -11.14 22.45
C ALA A 116 22.34 -12.39 22.45
N LYS A 117 23.15 -12.58 21.40
CA LYS A 117 24.16 -13.67 21.35
C LYS A 117 25.31 -13.42 22.31
N GLU A 118 25.72 -12.18 22.48
CA GLU A 118 26.80 -11.79 23.40
C GLU A 118 26.37 -11.98 24.88
N TYR A 119 25.12 -11.67 25.22
CA TYR A 119 24.56 -11.94 26.57
C TYR A 119 24.29 -13.42 26.85
N SER A 120 24.09 -14.25 25.83
CA SER A 120 23.86 -15.70 25.98
C SER A 120 25.13 -16.50 26.29
N PHE A 121 26.31 -15.88 26.20
CA PHE A 121 27.63 -16.51 26.41
C PHE A 121 28.29 -16.09 27.74
N LEU A 122 27.62 -15.27 28.55
CA LEU A 122 27.99 -14.91 29.93
C LEU A 122 27.16 -15.73 30.91
#